data_AF-A0A7L1UYV5-F1
#
_entry.id   AF-A0A7L1UYV5-F1
#
_cell.length_a   1.000
_cell.length_b   1.000
_cell.length_c   1.000
_cell.angle_alpha   90.00
_cell.angle_beta   90.00
_cell.angle_gamma   90.00
#
_symmetry.space_group_name_H-M   'P 1'
#
loop_
_entity.id
_entity.type
_entity.pdbx_description
1 polymer ?
#
loop_
_entity_poly.entity_id
_entity_poly.type
_entity_poly.pdbx_seq_one_letter_code
_entity_poly.pdbx_strand_id
1 'polypeptide(L)'
;RNHFVKVQLRPLSSEEIEAICQKKPVPLASKIRFIPKPNGLRPVVKVCGVVESRALSKESREKKINHSNTQLKNLFSVLNYERTINTNIIGSSVFGKDDIYKTWKQFVTKILESGGEIPHFYCVKADVSRAYDTIPHNKLVEVISRVLKPERRTVYCIRRYAVIMITPCGRARRVYRRHVSTFKDFMPDMKQFVSQLQKNASLQNAIVVEQ
;
A
#
# COMPACT_ATOMS: atom_id res chain seq x y z
N ARG A 1 -23.84 23.84 3.18
CA ARG A 1 -24.43 22.51 3.50
C ARG A 1 -24.20 21.45 2.40
N ASN A 2 -24.11 21.82 1.11
CA ASN A 2 -23.93 20.86 -0.01
C ASN A 2 -22.64 20.03 0.02
N HIS A 3 -21.61 20.44 0.77
CA HIS A 3 -20.37 19.67 0.89
C HIS A 3 -20.52 18.36 1.69
N PHE A 4 -21.49 18.24 2.60
CA PHE A 4 -21.71 16.99 3.34
C PHE A 4 -22.35 15.90 2.49
N VAL A 5 -23.27 16.29 1.59
CA VAL A 5 -23.91 15.40 0.62
C VAL A 5 -22.88 14.82 -0.35
N LYS A 6 -21.92 15.64 -0.80
CA LYS A 6 -20.83 15.22 -1.69
C LYS A 6 -19.90 14.15 -1.06
N VAL A 7 -19.86 14.09 0.27
CA VAL A 7 -18.98 13.20 1.05
C VAL A 7 -19.79 12.11 1.77
N GLN A 8 -21.09 12.01 1.49
CA GLN A 8 -22.02 11.04 2.09
C GLN A 8 -21.97 11.02 3.64
N LEU A 9 -21.70 12.18 4.26
CA LEU A 9 -21.65 12.30 5.71
C LEU A 9 -23.03 12.63 6.25
N ARG A 10 -23.50 11.82 7.21
CA ARG A 10 -24.72 12.09 7.99
C ARG A 10 -24.37 12.37 9.44
N PRO A 11 -25.08 13.30 10.12
CA PRO A 11 -25.00 13.40 11.56
C PRO A 11 -25.51 12.09 12.19
N LEU A 12 -24.89 11.69 13.29
CA LEU A 12 -25.36 10.59 14.14
C LEU A 12 -26.13 11.17 15.32
N SER A 13 -27.22 10.50 15.71
CA SER A 13 -27.96 10.79 16.94
C SER A 13 -27.19 10.31 18.18
N SER A 14 -27.51 10.85 19.35
CA SER A 14 -26.89 10.44 20.62
C SER A 14 -27.12 8.95 20.91
N GLU A 15 -28.32 8.44 20.61
CA GLU A 15 -28.70 7.03 20.76
C GLU A 15 -27.86 6.11 19.87
N GLU A 16 -27.62 6.50 18.61
CA GLU A 16 -26.74 5.75 17.70
C GLU A 16 -25.29 5.73 18.19
N ILE A 17 -24.81 6.85 18.74
CA ILE A 17 -23.46 6.94 19.30
C ILE A 17 -23.32 5.99 20.50
N GLU A 18 -24.30 5.98 21.41
CA GLU A 18 -24.31 5.08 22.56
C GLU A 18 -24.39 3.61 22.14
N ALA A 19 -25.24 3.27 21.17
CA ALA A 19 -25.32 1.91 20.62
C ALA A 19 -24.00 1.46 19.97
N ILE A 20 -23.29 2.37 19.30
CA ILE A 20 -21.96 2.09 18.73
C ILE A 20 -20.92 1.87 19.84
N CYS A 21 -20.96 2.67 20.91
CA CYS A 21 -20.11 2.53 22.10
C CYS A 21 -20.37 1.20 22.84
N GLN A 22 -21.62 0.76 22.92
CA GLN A 22 -21.99 -0.53 23.55
C GLN A 22 -21.53 -1.72 22.70
N LYS A 23 -21.70 -1.67 21.37
CA LYS A 23 -21.28 -2.74 20.45
C LYS A 23 -19.77 -2.82 20.26
N LYS A 24 -19.07 -1.68 20.38
CA LYS A 24 -17.62 -1.58 20.26
C LYS A 24 -17.09 -0.80 21.46
N PRO A 25 -16.39 -1.45 22.42
CA PRO A 25 -15.89 -0.78 23.63
C PRO A 25 -14.90 0.36 23.34
N VAL A 26 -14.46 0.50 22.09
CA VAL A 26 -13.46 1.44 21.61
C VAL A 26 -13.87 1.92 20.21
N PRO A 27 -14.82 2.86 20.07
CA PRO A 27 -15.22 3.40 18.79
C PRO A 27 -14.12 4.31 18.23
N LEU A 28 -13.66 4.02 17.02
CA LEU A 28 -12.65 4.82 16.35
C LEU A 28 -13.31 6.08 15.77
N ALA A 29 -13.02 7.25 16.34
CA ALA A 29 -13.32 8.52 15.67
C ALA A 29 -12.19 8.91 14.75
N SER A 30 -12.46 9.80 13.81
CA SER A 30 -11.41 10.46 13.05
C SER A 30 -11.81 11.89 12.77
N LYS A 31 -10.82 12.79 12.78
CA LYS A 31 -11.07 14.21 12.53
C LYS A 31 -10.97 14.47 11.03
N ILE A 32 -12.04 15.02 10.46
CA ILE A 32 -12.07 15.48 9.08
C ILE A 32 -11.39 16.85 8.99
N ARG A 33 -10.52 17.03 7.99
CA ARG A 33 -9.91 18.30 7.60
C ARG A 33 -10.28 18.58 6.15
N PHE A 34 -10.57 19.83 5.82
CA PHE A 34 -10.80 20.25 4.45
C PHE A 34 -9.56 20.95 3.89
N ILE A 35 -9.13 20.57 2.69
CA ILE A 35 -8.04 21.19 1.95
C ILE A 35 -8.63 22.00 0.78
N PRO A 36 -8.35 23.30 0.67
CA PRO A 36 -8.78 24.11 -0.48
C PRO A 36 -8.25 23.57 -1.81
N LYS A 37 -9.11 23.58 -2.83
CA LYS A 37 -8.84 23.25 -4.24
C LYS A 37 -9.53 24.28 -5.14
N PRO A 38 -9.08 24.46 -6.39
CA PRO A 38 -9.62 25.48 -7.28
C PRO A 38 -11.15 25.46 -7.40
N ASN A 39 -11.74 24.25 -7.45
CA ASN A 39 -13.20 24.07 -7.61
C ASN A 39 -13.89 23.51 -6.34
N GLY A 40 -13.34 23.76 -5.15
CA GLY A 40 -13.98 23.42 -3.87
C GLY A 40 -13.05 22.88 -2.80
N LEU A 41 -13.58 22.06 -1.89
CA LEU A 41 -12.84 21.51 -0.77
C LEU A 41 -12.60 20.01 -0.94
N ARG A 42 -11.38 19.54 -0.69
CA ARG A 42 -11.05 18.12 -0.57
C ARG A 42 -11.10 17.70 0.90
N PRO A 43 -12.06 16.85 1.31
CA PRO A 43 -12.04 16.26 2.64
C PRO A 43 -10.85 15.29 2.75
N VAL A 44 -10.15 15.34 3.87
CA VAL A 44 -9.10 14.39 4.24
C VAL A 44 -9.32 14.02 5.69
N VAL A 45 -9.35 12.72 5.96
CA VAL A 45 -9.52 12.21 7.31
C VAL A 45 -8.14 11.97 7.92
N LYS A 46 -7.86 12.62 9.04
CA LYS A 46 -6.75 12.18 9.90
C LYS A 46 -7.30 11.10 10.81
N VAL A 47 -6.81 9.87 10.63
CA VAL A 47 -7.04 8.79 11.61
C VAL A 47 -6.53 9.31 12.95
N CYS A 48 -7.45 9.59 13.86
CA CYS A 48 -7.18 10.17 15.16
C CYS A 48 -7.77 9.24 16.22
N GLY A 49 -7.37 9.42 17.48
CA GLY A 49 -7.71 8.48 18.55
C GLY A 49 -9.22 8.21 18.72
N VAL A 50 -9.48 7.06 19.33
CA VAL A 50 -10.76 6.60 19.89
C VAL A 50 -11.53 7.74 20.56
N VAL A 51 -12.84 7.84 20.28
CA VAL A 51 -13.75 8.77 21.00
C VAL A 51 -13.69 8.43 22.48
N GLU A 52 -13.25 9.40 23.29
CA GLU A 52 -13.52 9.60 24.73
C GLU A 52 -13.88 8.40 25.62
N SER A 53 -13.24 7.24 25.47
CA SER A 53 -13.20 6.30 26.58
C SER A 53 -12.14 6.80 27.56
N ARG A 54 -12.56 7.61 28.55
CA ARG A 54 -11.72 8.02 29.69
C ARG A 54 -11.06 6.82 30.40
N ALA A 55 -11.54 5.60 30.12
CA ALA A 55 -11.06 4.33 30.66
C ALA A 55 -9.82 3.73 29.96
N LEU A 56 -9.38 4.23 28.80
CA LEU A 56 -8.24 3.64 28.06
C LEU A 56 -7.03 4.58 27.97
N SER A 57 -5.89 4.10 28.48
CA SER A 57 -4.59 4.79 28.44
C SER A 57 -4.19 5.14 27.00
N LYS A 58 -3.46 6.24 26.80
CA LYS A 58 -2.98 6.67 25.48
C LYS A 58 -2.24 5.55 24.73
N GLU A 59 -1.47 4.73 25.45
CA GLU A 59 -0.73 3.59 24.89
C GLU A 59 -1.63 2.51 24.28
N SER A 60 -2.74 2.15 24.95
CA SER A 60 -3.66 1.13 24.46
C SER A 60 -4.34 1.54 23.14
N ARG A 61 -4.57 2.84 22.96
CA ARG A 61 -5.15 3.42 21.74
C ARG A 61 -4.16 3.38 20.57
N GLU A 62 -2.91 3.74 20.82
CA GLU A 62 -1.84 3.69 19.82
C GLU A 62 -1.55 2.25 19.37
N LYS A 63 -1.54 1.30 20.31
CA LYS A 63 -1.37 -0.14 20.00
C LYS A 63 -2.43 -0.63 19.01
N LYS A 64 -3.70 -0.25 19.17
CA LYS A 64 -4.79 -0.68 18.26
C LYS A 64 -4.68 -0.08 16.85
N ILE A 65 -4.36 1.21 16.74
CA ILE A 65 -4.14 1.86 15.43
C ILE A 65 -2.91 1.25 14.74
N ASN A 66 -1.83 1.02 15.49
CA ASN A 66 -0.63 0.38 14.98
C ASN A 66 -0.90 -1.05 14.51
N HIS A 67 -1.79 -1.78 15.19
CA HIS A 67 -2.22 -3.11 14.77
C HIS A 67 -2.90 -3.07 13.40
N SER A 68 -3.93 -2.24 13.21
CA SER A 68 -4.62 -2.11 11.92
C SER A 68 -3.68 -1.66 10.79
N ASN A 69 -2.79 -0.69 11.07
CA ASN A 69 -1.77 -0.27 10.10
C ASN A 69 -0.80 -1.39 9.76
N THR A 70 -0.47 -2.25 10.73
CA THR A 70 0.41 -3.40 10.51
C THR A 70 -0.29 -4.47 9.66
N GLN A 71 -1.57 -4.75 9.90
CA GLN A 71 -2.37 -5.66 9.07
C GLN A 71 -2.45 -5.16 7.62
N LEU A 72 -2.73 -3.87 7.41
CA LEU A 72 -2.75 -3.28 6.07
C LEU A 72 -1.39 -3.34 5.38
N LYS A 73 -0.30 -3.08 6.11
CA LYS A 73 1.07 -3.22 5.58
C LYS A 73 1.38 -4.67 5.22
N ASN A 74 0.97 -5.64 6.04
CA ASN A 74 1.15 -7.05 5.75
C ASN A 74 0.38 -7.45 4.49
N LEU A 75 -0.90 -7.08 4.39
CA LEU A 75 -1.74 -7.33 3.21
C LEU A 75 -1.11 -6.71 1.95
N PHE A 76 -0.68 -5.45 2.03
CA PHE A 76 0.00 -4.78 0.91
C PHE A 76 1.28 -5.50 0.50
N SER A 77 2.07 -5.98 1.47
CA SER A 77 3.27 -6.78 1.18
C SER A 77 2.94 -8.10 0.49
N VAL A 78 1.88 -8.80 0.91
CA VAL A 78 1.43 -10.06 0.28
C VAL A 78 0.89 -9.81 -1.13
N LEU A 79 0.07 -8.78 -1.34
CA LEU A 79 -0.42 -8.43 -2.68
C LEU A 79 0.73 -8.05 -3.63
N ASN A 80 1.78 -7.42 -3.11
CA ASN A 80 2.99 -7.12 -3.88
C ASN A 80 3.83 -8.37 -4.19
N TYR A 81 3.66 -9.46 -3.46
CA TYR A 81 4.24 -10.75 -3.79
C TYR A 81 3.42 -11.47 -4.85
N GLU A 82 2.10 -11.55 -4.68
CA GLU A 82 1.21 -12.19 -5.64
C GLU A 82 1.31 -11.57 -7.03
N ARG A 83 1.48 -10.24 -7.12
CA ARG A 83 1.71 -9.58 -8.42
C ARG A 83 3.02 -9.99 -9.11
N THR A 84 4.05 -10.35 -8.34
CA THR A 84 5.34 -10.77 -8.91
C THR A 84 5.27 -12.21 -9.41
N ILE A 85 4.41 -13.03 -8.80
CA ILE A 85 4.14 -14.40 -9.25
C ILE A 85 3.18 -14.41 -10.45
N ASN A 86 2.16 -13.56 -10.42
CA ASN A 86 1.15 -13.47 -11.47
C ASN A 86 1.00 -12.03 -11.95
N THR A 87 1.86 -11.66 -12.90
CA THR A 87 1.91 -10.33 -13.52
C THR A 87 0.63 -9.99 -14.29
N ASN A 88 -0.10 -11.00 -14.78
CA ASN A 88 -1.34 -10.81 -15.55
C ASN A 88 -2.46 -10.13 -14.74
N ILE A 89 -2.44 -10.24 -13.41
CA ILE A 89 -3.44 -9.63 -12.52
C ILE A 89 -3.46 -8.11 -12.67
N ILE A 90 -2.30 -7.51 -12.96
CA ILE A 90 -2.12 -6.07 -12.96
C ILE A 90 -2.09 -5.48 -14.38
N GLY A 91 -1.92 -6.34 -15.39
CA GLY A 91 -1.83 -5.93 -16.79
C GLY A 91 -0.69 -4.93 -16.99
N SER A 92 -0.97 -3.83 -17.68
CA SER A 92 0.00 -2.78 -18.01
C SER A 92 0.20 -1.71 -16.91
N SER A 93 -0.27 -1.95 -15.68
CA SER A 93 -0.12 -0.95 -14.61
C SER A 93 1.32 -0.88 -14.11
N VAL A 94 1.77 0.34 -13.78
CA VAL A 94 3.13 0.66 -13.35
C VAL A 94 3.10 1.30 -11.96
N PHE A 95 4.10 1.01 -11.10
CA PHE A 95 4.08 1.40 -9.67
C PHE A 95 5.14 2.44 -9.30
N GLY A 96 5.73 3.09 -10.28
CA GLY A 96 6.74 4.12 -10.06
C GLY A 96 7.23 4.74 -11.36
N LYS A 97 7.98 5.84 -11.21
CA LYS A 97 8.60 6.53 -12.35
C LYS A 97 9.60 5.63 -13.09
N ASP A 98 10.36 4.83 -12.35
CA ASP A 98 11.33 3.90 -12.93
C ASP A 98 10.66 2.83 -13.79
N ASP A 99 9.48 2.35 -13.37
CA ASP A 99 8.72 1.34 -14.11
C ASP A 99 8.10 1.93 -15.38
N ILE A 100 7.62 3.17 -15.35
CA ILE A 100 7.17 3.90 -16.54
C ILE A 100 8.30 3.98 -17.57
N TYR A 101 9.49 4.42 -17.14
CA TYR A 101 10.64 4.54 -18.01
C TYR A 101 11.03 3.20 -18.63
N LYS A 102 11.10 2.12 -17.83
CA LYS A 102 11.44 0.78 -18.33
C LYS A 102 10.43 0.30 -19.37
N THR A 103 9.14 0.46 -19.11
CA THR A 103 8.06 0.04 -20.02
C THR A 103 8.11 0.84 -21.33
N TRP A 104 8.28 2.16 -21.22
CA TRP A 104 8.40 3.03 -22.39
C TRP A 104 9.65 2.72 -23.20
N LYS A 105 10.80 2.54 -22.55
CA LYS A 105 12.06 2.15 -23.22
C LYS A 105 11.88 0.84 -23.99
N GLN A 106 11.30 -0.19 -23.37
CA GLN A 106 11.04 -1.47 -24.03
C GLN A 106 10.13 -1.32 -25.25
N PHE A 107 9.08 -0.49 -25.16
CA PHE A 107 8.19 -0.21 -26.28
C PHE A 107 8.93 0.46 -27.44
N VAL A 108 9.67 1.53 -27.17
CA VAL A 108 10.43 2.27 -28.19
C VAL A 108 11.52 1.40 -28.81
N THR A 109 12.27 0.64 -28.00
CA THR A 109 13.32 -0.26 -28.51
C THR A 109 12.76 -1.29 -29.48
N LYS A 110 11.62 -1.92 -29.19
CA LYS A 110 10.98 -2.88 -30.10
C LYS A 110 10.59 -2.27 -31.45
N ILE A 111 10.17 -1.01 -31.44
CA ILE A 111 9.81 -0.29 -32.68
C ILE A 111 11.07 0.02 -33.49
N LEU A 112 12.14 0.47 -32.84
CA LEU A 112 13.42 0.75 -33.51
C LEU A 112 14.07 -0.53 -34.09
N GLU A 113 13.95 -1.66 -33.38
CA GLU A 113 14.45 -2.96 -33.84
C GLU A 113 13.68 -3.51 -35.05
N SER A 114 12.47 -3.04 -35.32
CA SER A 114 11.67 -3.50 -36.45
C SER A 114 12.17 -3.00 -37.82
N GLY A 115 13.20 -2.15 -37.85
CA GLY A 115 13.94 -1.74 -39.07
C GLY A 115 13.15 -0.92 -40.09
N GLY A 116 11.86 -0.66 -39.84
CA GLY A 116 10.99 0.16 -40.67
C GLY A 116 10.98 1.64 -40.27
N GLU A 117 10.23 2.44 -41.03
CA GLU A 117 9.95 3.83 -40.68
C GLU A 117 9.21 3.91 -39.33
N ILE A 118 9.55 4.92 -38.54
CA ILE A 118 8.93 5.15 -37.23
C ILE A 118 7.44 5.48 -37.45
N PRO A 119 6.51 4.68 -36.89
CA PRO A 119 5.09 4.91 -37.08
C PRO A 119 4.64 6.19 -36.35
N HIS A 120 3.56 6.80 -36.84
CA HIS A 120 2.92 7.92 -36.15
C HIS A 120 2.25 7.43 -34.86
N PHE A 121 2.56 8.08 -33.74
CA PHE A 121 1.97 7.75 -32.44
C PHE A 121 0.77 8.63 -32.13
N TYR A 122 -0.31 7.98 -31.66
CA TYR A 122 -1.45 8.65 -31.04
C TYR A 122 -1.41 8.40 -29.54
N CYS A 123 -1.39 9.48 -28.76
CA CYS A 123 -1.31 9.41 -27.30
C CYS A 123 -2.60 9.95 -26.68
N VAL A 124 -3.21 9.17 -25.79
CA VAL A 124 -4.37 9.60 -25.00
C VAL A 124 -3.95 9.72 -23.55
N LYS A 125 -4.25 10.87 -22.94
CA LYS A 125 -4.09 11.08 -21.50
C LYS A 125 -5.48 11.22 -20.87
N ALA A 126 -5.82 10.28 -20.00
CA ALA A 126 -7.04 10.32 -19.20
C ALA A 126 -6.70 10.50 -17.71
N ASP A 127 -7.57 11.20 -16.99
CA ASP A 127 -7.50 11.35 -15.54
C ASP A 127 -8.73 10.74 -14.88
N VAL A 128 -8.54 10.03 -13.77
CA VAL A 128 -9.63 9.38 -13.03
C VAL A 128 -10.08 10.31 -11.91
N SER A 129 -11.23 10.94 -12.10
CA SER A 129 -11.80 11.81 -11.08
C SER A 129 -12.21 11.02 -9.83
N ARG A 130 -11.90 11.55 -8.64
CA ARG A 130 -12.37 11.01 -7.34
C ARG A 130 -12.06 9.52 -7.11
N ALA A 131 -10.90 9.03 -7.57
CA ALA A 131 -10.53 7.62 -7.50
C ALA A 131 -10.68 6.95 -6.12
N TYR A 132 -10.49 7.68 -5.02
CA TYR A 132 -10.70 7.15 -3.66
C TYR A 132 -12.17 7.11 -3.23
N ASP A 133 -12.98 8.07 -3.67
CA ASP A 133 -14.38 8.19 -3.25
C ASP A 133 -15.29 7.22 -4.03
N THR A 134 -14.86 6.81 -5.23
CA THR A 134 -15.63 5.96 -6.14
C THR A 134 -15.25 4.48 -6.06
N ILE A 135 -14.53 4.04 -5.03
CA ILE A 135 -14.11 2.63 -4.90
C ILE A 135 -15.31 1.77 -4.50
N PRO A 136 -15.78 0.83 -5.36
CA PRO A 136 -16.83 -0.10 -4.99
C PRO A 136 -16.29 -1.14 -4.00
N HIS A 137 -16.59 -1.00 -2.70
CA HIS A 137 -16.04 -1.87 -1.65
C HIS A 137 -16.33 -3.36 -1.86
N ASN A 138 -17.52 -3.74 -2.32
CA ASN A 138 -17.86 -5.14 -2.59
C ASN A 138 -16.96 -5.74 -3.69
N LYS A 139 -16.72 -4.98 -4.75
CA LYS A 139 -15.80 -5.38 -5.83
C LYS A 139 -14.35 -5.38 -5.37
N LEU A 140 -13.94 -4.46 -4.51
CA LEU A 140 -12.60 -4.46 -3.93
C LEU A 140 -12.33 -5.75 -3.16
N VAL A 141 -13.26 -6.17 -2.30
CA VAL A 141 -13.15 -7.42 -1.53
C VAL A 141 -13.11 -8.62 -2.47
N GLU A 142 -13.99 -8.66 -3.48
CA GLU A 142 -13.99 -9.71 -4.50
C GLU A 142 -12.65 -9.82 -5.24
N VAL A 143 -12.08 -8.70 -5.67
CA VAL A 143 -10.78 -8.65 -6.36
C VAL A 143 -9.68 -9.15 -5.44
N ILE A 144 -9.62 -8.67 -4.18
CA ILE A 144 -8.62 -9.13 -3.21
C ILE A 144 -8.73 -10.63 -2.97
N SER A 145 -9.94 -11.17 -2.80
CA SER A 145 -10.17 -12.60 -2.62
C SER A 145 -9.73 -13.42 -3.84
N ARG A 146 -9.97 -12.93 -5.06
CA ARG A 146 -9.51 -13.61 -6.29
C ARG A 146 -7.99 -13.64 -6.42
N VAL A 147 -7.29 -12.63 -5.91
CA VAL A 147 -5.83 -12.58 -5.89
C VAL A 147 -5.28 -13.55 -4.84
N LEU A 148 -5.79 -13.48 -3.60
CA LEU A 148 -5.26 -14.26 -2.48
C LEU A 148 -5.71 -15.73 -2.49
N LYS A 149 -6.86 -16.04 -3.11
CA LYS A 149 -7.43 -17.40 -3.22
C LYS A 149 -7.44 -18.13 -1.87
N PRO A 150 -8.21 -17.63 -0.88
CA PRO A 150 -8.17 -18.14 0.50
C PRO A 150 -8.45 -19.65 0.61
N GLU A 151 -9.12 -20.24 -0.38
CA GLU A 151 -9.40 -21.67 -0.49
C GLU A 151 -8.10 -22.51 -0.54
N ARG A 152 -7.01 -21.93 -1.08
CA ARG A 152 -5.69 -22.58 -1.17
C ARG A 152 -4.95 -22.65 0.16
N ARG A 153 -5.43 -21.94 1.19
CA ARG A 153 -4.80 -21.85 2.53
C ARG A 153 -3.29 -21.57 2.46
N THR A 154 -2.88 -20.70 1.54
CA THR A 154 -1.48 -20.33 1.36
C THR A 154 -0.96 -19.58 2.58
N VAL A 155 0.16 -20.06 3.13
CA VAL A 155 0.85 -19.42 4.25
C VAL A 155 1.95 -18.54 3.71
N TYR A 156 1.93 -17.26 4.11
CA TYR A 156 2.92 -16.27 3.75
C TYR A 156 3.83 -15.96 4.95
N CYS A 157 5.12 -15.99 4.71
CA CYS A 157 6.16 -15.57 5.65
C CYS A 157 6.59 -14.14 5.30
N ILE A 158 6.48 -13.21 6.27
CA ILE A 158 6.89 -11.82 6.09
C ILE A 158 8.15 -11.57 6.92
N ARG A 159 9.32 -11.58 6.27
CA ARG A 159 10.60 -11.19 6.90
C ARG A 159 10.72 -9.66 6.92
N ARG A 160 11.01 -9.12 8.10
CA ARG A 160 11.22 -7.68 8.32
C ARG A 160 12.70 -7.45 8.61
N TYR A 161 13.30 -6.49 7.91
CA TYR A 161 14.70 -6.19 8.07
C TYR A 161 14.97 -4.71 7.80
N ALA A 162 15.99 -4.18 8.46
CA ALA A 162 16.54 -2.87 8.20
C ALA A 162 17.78 -3.01 7.32
N VAL A 163 17.89 -2.13 6.33
CA VAL A 163 19.08 -1.95 5.50
C VAL A 163 19.71 -0.62 5.88
N ILE A 164 20.94 -0.67 6.38
CA ILE A 164 21.73 0.51 6.76
C ILE A 164 22.81 0.68 5.70
N MET A 165 22.82 1.85 5.06
CA MET A 165 23.78 2.18 4.00
C MET A 165 24.43 3.53 4.31
N ILE A 166 25.69 3.69 3.93
CA ILE A 166 26.35 4.99 3.94
C ILE A 166 26.03 5.70 2.62
N THR A 167 25.44 6.88 2.73
CA THR A 167 25.17 7.73 1.57
C THR A 167 26.47 8.34 1.03
N PRO A 168 26.52 8.80 -0.23
CA PRO A 168 27.71 9.45 -0.78
C PRO A 168 28.20 10.65 0.04
N CYS A 169 27.32 11.30 0.82
CA CYS A 169 27.68 12.38 1.74
C CYS A 169 28.15 11.89 3.13
N GLY A 170 28.49 10.61 3.29
CA GLY A 170 29.01 10.03 4.53
C GLY A 170 27.97 9.77 5.62
N ARG A 171 26.69 10.10 5.40
CA ARG A 171 25.64 9.90 6.40
C ARG A 171 25.06 8.50 6.35
N ALA A 172 24.89 7.88 7.50
CA ALA A 172 24.18 6.60 7.61
C ALA A 172 22.68 6.80 7.35
N ARG A 173 22.13 6.03 6.41
CA ARG A 173 20.71 5.98 6.08
C ARG A 173 20.17 4.60 6.39
N ARG A 174 19.09 4.56 7.18
CA ARG A 174 18.36 3.33 7.53
C ARG A 174 17.06 3.25 6.75
N VAL A 175 16.82 2.13 6.08
CA VAL A 175 15.60 1.84 5.33
C VAL A 175 15.00 0.53 5.80
N TYR A 176 13.72 0.55 6.17
CA TYR A 176 12.99 -0.65 6.56
C TYR A 176 12.39 -1.33 5.34
N ARG A 177 12.65 -2.62 5.18
CA ARG A 177 12.14 -3.44 4.08
C ARG A 177 11.32 -4.61 4.63
N ARG A 178 10.43 -5.11 3.78
CA ARG A 178 9.64 -6.31 4.00
C ARG A 178 9.87 -7.22 2.81
N HIS A 179 10.25 -8.46 3.07
CA HIS A 179 10.29 -9.51 2.07
C HIS A 179 9.19 -10.52 2.39
N VAL A 180 8.46 -10.94 1.37
CA VAL A 180 7.38 -11.92 1.50
C VAL A 180 7.78 -13.13 0.69
N SER A 181 7.58 -14.29 1.28
CA SER A 181 7.75 -15.59 0.65
C SER A 181 6.65 -16.55 1.10
N THR A 182 6.45 -17.61 0.34
CA THR A 182 5.70 -18.80 0.74
C THR A 182 6.65 -19.89 1.21
N PHE A 183 6.15 -21.04 1.63
CA PHE A 183 7.00 -22.19 1.97
C PHE A 183 7.93 -22.66 0.85
N LYS A 184 7.61 -22.39 -0.42
CA LYS A 184 8.41 -22.84 -1.57
C LYS A 184 9.71 -22.04 -1.73
N ASP A 185 9.67 -20.77 -1.38
CA ASP A 185 10.72 -19.78 -1.56
C ASP A 185 11.20 -19.20 -0.22
N PHE A 186 10.76 -19.79 0.90
CA PHE A 186 11.20 -19.39 2.22
C PHE A 186 12.66 -19.78 2.46
N MET A 187 13.48 -18.78 2.78
CA MET A 187 14.89 -18.97 3.11
C MET A 187 15.10 -18.71 4.61
N PRO A 188 15.15 -19.74 5.47
CA PRO A 188 15.28 -19.54 6.91
C PRO A 188 16.62 -18.88 7.25
N ASP A 189 17.69 -19.26 6.59
CA ASP A 189 19.03 -18.73 6.86
C ASP A 189 19.21 -17.31 6.29
N MET A 190 19.66 -16.40 7.17
CA MET A 190 19.86 -15.00 6.83
C MET A 190 21.03 -14.81 5.86
N LYS A 191 22.08 -15.63 5.97
CA LYS A 191 23.24 -15.54 5.06
C LYS A 191 22.84 -15.90 3.64
N GLN A 192 22.08 -16.97 3.44
CA GLN A 192 21.54 -17.34 2.12
C GLN A 192 20.61 -16.26 1.57
N PHE A 193 19.72 -15.71 2.40
CA PHE A 193 18.81 -14.63 1.98
C PHE A 193 19.56 -13.38 1.51
N VAL A 194 20.55 -12.90 2.28
CA VAL A 194 21.36 -11.74 1.90
C VAL A 194 22.17 -12.02 0.64
N SER A 195 22.70 -13.24 0.49
CA SER A 195 23.42 -13.65 -0.73
C SER A 195 22.53 -13.56 -1.98
N GLN A 196 21.25 -13.95 -1.87
CA GLN A 196 20.29 -13.80 -2.98
C GLN A 196 19.99 -12.33 -3.27
N LEU A 197 19.80 -11.50 -2.24
CA LEU A 197 19.57 -10.07 -2.43
C LEU A 197 20.75 -9.35 -3.10
N GLN A 198 21.98 -9.78 -2.83
CA GLN A 198 23.19 -9.29 -3.47
C GLN A 198 23.25 -9.70 -4.94
N LYS A 199 22.92 -10.96 -5.27
CA LYS A 199 22.83 -11.44 -6.67
C LYS A 199 21.83 -10.66 -7.50
N ASN A 200 20.68 -10.30 -6.91
CA ASN A 200 19.64 -9.51 -7.57
C ASN A 200 19.95 -8.00 -7.62
N ALA A 201 21.19 -7.59 -7.36
CA ALA A 201 21.71 -6.21 -7.37
C ALA A 201 20.96 -5.23 -6.43
N SER A 202 20.23 -5.74 -5.43
CA SER A 202 19.36 -4.92 -4.57
C SER A 202 20.03 -4.36 -3.32
N LEU A 203 21.27 -4.80 -3.05
CA LEU A 203 22.10 -4.44 -1.90
C LEU A 203 23.58 -4.32 -2.31
N GLN A 204 24.18 -3.16 -2.06
CA GLN A 204 25.62 -2.91 -2.16
C GLN A 204 26.02 -1.98 -1.01
N ASN A 205 27.19 -2.21 -0.40
CA ASN A 205 27.73 -1.41 0.72
C ASN A 205 26.70 -1.17 1.84
N ALA A 206 26.04 -2.25 2.27
CA ALA A 206 24.91 -2.20 3.18
C ALA A 206 25.03 -3.23 4.31
N ILE A 207 24.65 -2.82 5.53
CA ILE A 207 24.46 -3.71 6.68
C ILE A 207 22.98 -4.07 6.74
N VAL A 208 22.69 -5.37 6.86
CA VAL A 208 21.31 -5.89 6.97
C VAL A 208 21.09 -6.38 8.39
N VAL A 209 20.02 -5.89 9.04
CA VAL A 209 19.65 -6.25 10.41
C VAL A 209 18.23 -6.81 10.40
N GLU A 210 18.04 -8.05 10.82
CA GLU A 210 16.71 -8.66 10.98
C GLU A 210 15.99 -8.06 12.21
N GLN A 211 14.67 -7.91 12.14
CA GLN A 211 13.84 -7.26 13.17
C GLN A 211 12.95 -8.22 13.94
#